data_AF-A0A356REG7-F1
#
_entry.id   AF-A0A356REG7-F1
#
_cell.length_a   1.000
_cell.length_b   1.000
_cell.length_c   1.000
_cell.angle_alpha   90.00
_cell.angle_beta   90.00
_cell.angle_gamma   90.00
#
_symmetry.space_group_name_H-M   'P 1'
#
loop_
_entity.id
_entity.type
_entity.pdbx_description
1 polymer ?
#
loop_
_entity_poly.entity_id
_entity_poly.type
_entity_poly.pdbx_seq_one_letter_code
_entity_poly.pdbx_strand_id
1 'polypeptide(L)'
;MNQIKLLGNWSRNQNLNSIRFPFYKFFLYLEEALPRFFKISLLWAIGLIVSLVFFSSQAKAWEINTHRELTEKAIEIVASDLNTFLINNLGLEGGLNASVDGRTAKKWMIEGSEFEDDWPRFFRHFHEPISNKGLAGVFDSSINWSLSSIGDQEWSWTDAREYYFKALTSPTKTERDKNWAKTFRALGQVMHLLQDSANPAHVRDDPHVLRDGLHDFMDRNSVASYSSAGIISPDSSMLEVAGAVRNEPFSNLFDRNVYHGSNPEVTLGVNVGITEYASANFFSDDRIAGQNSPVPPFPSVAELIPAPAPSPYLTLARLGSAGFPGARVARYTGNETLTQFLNLEFDLLGKLRLDDVVYDAYARHLIPRAVGYSAAVLNYFFRGELKVVEQTYIVRAENLGGPFCNQTPADDFGLLDLNVEIPVESNFIGTGYFYYDGSNEKRVLFAQFTIPRSDNEFFNDIINPAEIPNPVPWNLVLEGQAGPGALEPRAIISKTGLAEWHYACVH
;
A
#
# COMPACT_ATOMS: atom_id res chain seq x y z
N MET A 1 -67.62 -23.49 -33.13
CA MET A 1 -67.56 -22.20 -33.83
C MET A 1 -66.14 -21.66 -33.70
N ASN A 2 -65.47 -21.58 -34.85
CA ASN A 2 -64.20 -20.93 -35.22
C ASN A 2 -62.89 -21.20 -34.47
N GLN A 3 -61.95 -21.75 -35.26
CA GLN A 3 -60.51 -21.79 -35.07
C GLN A 3 -59.83 -20.44 -35.41
N ILE A 4 -58.58 -20.29 -34.96
CA ILE A 4 -57.34 -19.88 -35.69
C ILE A 4 -56.41 -19.17 -34.67
N LYS A 5 -55.33 -19.80 -34.18
CA LYS A 5 -53.92 -19.79 -34.68
C LYS A 5 -53.25 -18.41 -34.66
N LEU A 6 -52.25 -18.21 -33.77
CA LEU A 6 -50.82 -18.01 -34.10
C LEU A 6 -49.99 -17.46 -32.92
N LEU A 7 -48.72 -17.87 -32.92
CA LEU A 7 -47.63 -17.62 -31.97
C LEU A 7 -47.15 -16.15 -31.97
N GLY A 8 -46.62 -15.69 -30.83
CA GLY A 8 -45.81 -14.47 -30.75
C GLY A 8 -45.41 -14.13 -29.31
N ASN A 9 -44.10 -14.05 -29.06
CA ASN A 9 -43.44 -14.12 -27.76
C ASN A 9 -43.18 -12.74 -27.13
N TRP A 10 -43.01 -12.74 -25.79
CA TRP A 10 -42.24 -11.80 -24.95
C TRP A 10 -42.71 -10.35 -24.72
N SER A 11 -43.05 -10.01 -23.46
CA SER A 11 -42.59 -8.80 -22.75
C SER A 11 -43.18 -8.66 -21.33
N ARG A 12 -42.27 -8.63 -20.34
CA ARG A 12 -42.22 -7.84 -19.10
C ARG A 12 -43.48 -7.52 -18.26
N ASN A 13 -43.27 -7.82 -16.96
CA ASN A 13 -43.42 -6.95 -15.79
C ASN A 13 -44.73 -6.95 -14.96
N GLN A 14 -44.49 -7.39 -13.72
CA GLN A 14 -44.82 -6.75 -12.45
C GLN A 14 -46.08 -7.20 -11.66
N ASN A 15 -45.74 -7.70 -10.47
CA ASN A 15 -46.28 -7.32 -9.17
C ASN A 15 -47.62 -7.93 -8.73
N LEU A 16 -47.56 -8.90 -7.79
CA LEU A 16 -47.66 -8.65 -6.34
C LEU A 16 -47.82 -9.96 -5.56
N ASN A 17 -47.22 -9.99 -4.37
CA ASN A 17 -47.44 -10.95 -3.26
C ASN A 17 -46.80 -12.35 -3.37
N SER A 18 -45.57 -12.50 -2.91
CA SER A 18 -45.16 -13.61 -1.99
C SER A 18 -43.65 -13.64 -1.75
N ILE A 19 -43.14 -12.78 -0.86
CA ILE A 19 -41.87 -13.07 -0.18
C ILE A 19 -42.11 -12.88 1.32
N ARG A 20 -42.72 -13.90 1.92
CA ARG A 20 -42.56 -14.14 3.36
C ARG A 20 -41.22 -14.83 3.54
N PHE A 21 -40.29 -14.11 4.19
CA PHE A 21 -38.95 -14.55 4.56
C PHE A 21 -38.92 -15.95 5.21
N PRO A 22 -37.91 -16.79 4.92
CA PRO A 22 -37.83 -18.17 5.41
C PRO A 22 -37.19 -18.30 6.82
N PHE A 23 -37.01 -17.20 7.57
CA PHE A 23 -36.37 -17.26 8.89
C PHE A 23 -37.17 -18.07 9.93
N TYR A 24 -38.50 -18.08 9.84
CA TYR A 24 -39.34 -18.75 10.83
C TYR A 24 -39.28 -20.28 10.74
N LYS A 25 -39.10 -20.84 9.54
CA LYS A 25 -38.97 -22.30 9.36
C LYS A 25 -37.61 -22.84 9.78
N PHE A 26 -36.55 -22.04 9.65
CA PHE A 26 -35.20 -22.41 10.10
C PHE A 26 -35.12 -22.44 11.65
N PHE A 27 -35.76 -21.47 12.31
CA PHE A 27 -35.86 -21.43 13.78
C PHE A 27 -36.67 -22.59 14.36
N LEU A 28 -37.80 -22.95 13.73
CA LEU A 28 -38.61 -24.10 14.16
C LEU A 28 -37.88 -25.45 13.99
N TYR A 29 -37.06 -25.60 12.93
CA TYR A 29 -36.28 -26.81 12.71
C TYR A 29 -35.15 -26.98 13.75
N LEU A 30 -34.53 -25.88 14.18
CA LEU A 30 -33.58 -25.86 15.31
C LEU A 30 -34.27 -26.11 16.66
N GLU A 31 -35.57 -25.83 16.77
CA GLU A 31 -36.31 -26.00 18.02
C GLU A 31 -36.62 -27.48 18.33
N GLU A 32 -36.85 -28.30 17.31
CA GLU A 32 -37.16 -29.74 17.48
C GLU A 32 -35.94 -30.66 17.40
N ALA A 33 -34.83 -30.25 16.75
CA ALA A 33 -33.73 -31.15 16.43
C ALA A 33 -32.54 -31.18 17.43
N LEU A 34 -32.41 -30.21 18.34
CA LEU A 34 -31.24 -30.10 19.22
C LEU A 34 -31.59 -30.18 20.73
N PRO A 35 -30.89 -31.02 21.52
CA PRO A 35 -31.06 -31.09 22.97
C PRO A 35 -30.85 -29.72 23.64
N ARG A 36 -31.58 -29.41 24.72
CA ARG A 36 -31.52 -28.11 25.44
C ARG A 36 -30.10 -27.61 25.75
N PHE A 37 -29.16 -28.51 26.04
CA PHE A 37 -27.76 -28.17 26.29
C PHE A 37 -27.06 -27.56 25.06
N PHE A 38 -27.32 -28.04 23.84
CA PHE A 38 -26.73 -27.51 22.61
C PHE A 38 -27.23 -26.10 22.26
N LYS A 39 -28.50 -25.79 22.59
CA LYS A 39 -29.07 -24.45 22.38
C LYS A 39 -28.44 -23.40 23.27
N ILE A 40 -28.19 -23.76 24.54
CA ILE A 40 -27.50 -22.90 25.50
C ILE A 40 -26.07 -22.67 25.02
N SER A 41 -25.33 -23.70 24.63
CA SER A 41 -23.96 -23.56 24.09
C SER A 41 -23.89 -22.71 22.81
N LEU A 42 -24.87 -22.83 21.91
CA LEU A 42 -24.94 -22.03 20.69
C LEU A 42 -25.25 -20.55 20.98
N LEU A 43 -26.16 -20.27 21.93
CA LEU A 43 -26.45 -18.90 22.37
C LEU A 43 -25.28 -18.28 23.14
N TRP A 44 -24.53 -19.08 23.91
CA TRP A 44 -23.26 -18.65 24.52
C TRP A 44 -22.19 -18.41 23.47
N ALA A 45 -22.06 -19.23 22.43
CA ALA A 45 -21.11 -19.01 21.34
C ALA A 45 -21.45 -17.77 20.51
N ILE A 46 -22.73 -17.57 20.18
CA ILE A 46 -23.20 -16.35 19.49
C ILE A 46 -23.02 -15.13 20.41
N GLY A 47 -23.34 -15.26 21.70
CA GLY A 47 -23.10 -14.20 22.69
C GLY A 47 -21.62 -13.86 22.86
N LEU A 48 -20.74 -14.87 22.83
CA LEU A 48 -19.29 -14.71 22.88
C LEU A 48 -18.77 -14.01 21.61
N ILE A 49 -19.21 -14.45 20.43
CA ILE A 49 -18.89 -13.84 19.13
C ILE A 49 -19.38 -12.39 19.08
N VAL A 50 -20.62 -12.13 19.50
CA VAL A 50 -21.16 -10.76 19.57
C VAL A 50 -20.38 -9.92 20.58
N SER A 51 -19.99 -10.48 21.75
CA SER A 51 -19.17 -9.76 22.71
C SER A 51 -17.75 -9.46 22.18
N LEU A 52 -17.12 -10.40 21.45
CA LEU A 52 -15.83 -10.20 20.79
C LEU A 52 -15.91 -9.12 19.70
N VAL A 53 -17.03 -9.01 19.00
CA VAL A 53 -17.29 -7.95 18.02
C VAL A 53 -17.49 -6.58 18.68
N PHE A 54 -18.12 -6.49 19.85
CA PHE A 54 -18.32 -5.21 20.55
C PHE A 54 -17.07 -4.74 21.31
N PHE A 55 -16.29 -5.64 21.91
CA PHE A 55 -15.04 -5.30 22.62
C PHE A 55 -13.87 -4.99 21.68
N SER A 56 -13.88 -5.47 20.43
CA SER A 56 -12.86 -5.11 19.42
C SER A 56 -12.96 -3.67 18.92
N SER A 57 -14.08 -2.96 19.12
CA SER A 57 -14.24 -1.57 18.66
C SER A 57 -13.34 -0.56 19.38
N GLN A 58 -13.01 -0.81 20.66
CA GLN A 58 -12.11 0.04 21.44
C GLN A 58 -10.64 -0.26 21.14
N ALA A 59 -10.26 -1.53 21.03
CA ALA A 59 -8.89 -1.93 20.65
C ALA A 59 -8.53 -1.49 19.21
N LYS A 60 -9.48 -1.61 18.26
CA LYS A 60 -9.31 -1.10 16.89
C LYS A 60 -9.08 0.41 16.84
N ALA A 61 -9.77 1.19 17.67
CA ALA A 61 -9.67 2.64 17.64
C ALA A 61 -8.29 3.18 18.07
N TRP A 62 -7.48 2.34 18.72
CA TRP A 62 -6.20 2.70 19.34
C TRP A 62 -5.03 2.45 18.37
N GLU A 63 -5.02 1.28 17.72
CA GLU A 63 -4.08 0.93 16.64
C GLU A 63 -4.16 1.90 15.44
N ILE A 64 -5.37 2.29 15.06
CA ILE A 64 -5.66 3.20 13.93
C ILE A 64 -4.91 4.54 14.04
N ASN A 65 -4.72 5.07 15.26
CA ASN A 65 -4.00 6.33 15.44
C ASN A 65 -2.51 6.21 15.13
N THR A 66 -1.90 5.07 15.45
CA THR A 66 -0.48 4.84 15.19
C THR A 66 -0.21 4.78 13.67
N HIS A 67 -1.05 4.08 12.91
CA HIS A 67 -0.94 4.02 11.45
C HIS A 67 -1.17 5.38 10.79
N ARG A 68 -2.13 6.18 11.30
CA ARG A 68 -2.30 7.58 10.88
C ARG A 68 -1.00 8.36 11.05
N GLU A 69 -0.40 8.34 12.24
CA GLU A 69 0.82 9.10 12.53
C GLU A 69 2.03 8.61 11.70
N LEU A 70 2.18 7.30 11.51
CA LEU A 70 3.22 6.72 10.65
C LEU A 70 3.08 7.19 9.21
N THR A 71 1.87 7.12 8.65
CA THR A 71 1.56 7.57 7.28
C THR A 71 1.74 9.07 7.13
N GLU A 72 1.28 9.88 8.10
CA GLU A 72 1.51 11.33 8.11
C GLU A 72 2.99 11.66 8.09
N LYS A 73 3.79 10.98 8.90
CA LYS A 73 5.23 11.21 8.97
C LYS A 73 5.95 10.78 7.70
N ALA A 74 5.55 9.65 7.11
CA ALA A 74 6.07 9.17 5.83
C ALA A 74 5.82 10.19 4.71
N ILE A 75 4.61 10.75 4.63
CA ILE A 75 4.24 11.80 3.67
C ILE A 75 5.06 13.08 3.93
N GLU A 76 5.23 13.49 5.19
CA GLU A 76 6.01 14.70 5.55
C GLU A 76 7.44 14.63 5.01
N ILE A 77 8.10 13.47 5.12
CA ILE A 77 9.49 13.28 4.70
C ILE A 77 9.67 13.47 3.20
N VAL A 78 8.70 13.02 2.40
CA VAL A 78 8.76 13.10 0.94
C VAL A 78 7.98 14.28 0.38
N ALA A 79 7.40 15.12 1.24
CA ALA A 79 6.41 16.12 0.84
C ALA A 79 6.93 17.13 -0.19
N SER A 80 8.20 17.51 -0.13
CA SER A 80 8.81 18.46 -1.07
C SER A 80 8.79 17.91 -2.49
N ASP A 81 9.40 16.74 -2.68
CA ASP A 81 9.57 16.13 -3.99
C ASP A 81 8.23 15.59 -4.50
N LEU A 82 7.43 14.99 -3.62
CA LEU A 82 6.10 14.52 -3.95
C LEU A 82 5.19 15.67 -4.38
N ASN A 83 5.14 16.81 -3.67
CA ASN A 83 4.35 17.96 -4.12
C ASN A 83 4.79 18.45 -5.50
N THR A 84 6.10 18.55 -5.70
CA THR A 84 6.68 18.98 -6.98
C THR A 84 6.22 18.06 -8.10
N PHE A 85 6.28 16.75 -7.90
CA PHE A 85 5.83 15.75 -8.87
C PHE A 85 4.32 15.82 -9.11
N LEU A 86 3.50 15.82 -8.05
CA LEU A 86 2.03 15.89 -8.17
C LEU A 86 1.59 17.13 -8.98
N ILE A 87 2.25 18.27 -8.79
CA ILE A 87 1.94 19.51 -9.51
C ILE A 87 2.47 19.45 -10.94
N ASN A 88 3.77 19.20 -11.12
CA ASN A 88 4.46 19.40 -12.39
C ASN A 88 4.32 18.24 -13.38
N ASN A 89 3.94 17.05 -12.91
CA ASN A 89 3.86 15.84 -13.72
C ASN A 89 2.44 15.28 -13.80
N LEU A 90 1.58 15.56 -12.83
CA LEU A 90 0.22 14.99 -12.75
C LEU A 90 -0.89 16.04 -12.90
N GLY A 91 -0.56 17.34 -12.91
CA GLY A 91 -1.53 18.43 -13.01
C GLY A 91 -2.41 18.61 -11.77
N LEU A 92 -1.99 18.07 -10.61
CA LEU A 92 -2.68 18.28 -9.34
C LEU A 92 -2.17 19.58 -8.71
N GLU A 93 -2.72 20.73 -9.12
CA GLU A 93 -2.23 22.08 -8.77
C GLU A 93 -2.02 22.32 -7.25
N GLY A 94 -2.82 21.68 -6.40
CA GLY A 94 -2.68 21.76 -4.94
C GLY A 94 -1.67 20.79 -4.32
N GLY A 95 -0.99 19.96 -5.14
CA GLY A 95 -0.12 18.87 -4.70
C GLY A 95 -0.85 17.93 -3.72
N LEU A 96 -0.25 17.72 -2.55
CA LEU A 96 -0.82 16.95 -1.44
C LEU A 96 -2.14 17.54 -0.90
N ASN A 97 -2.38 18.84 -1.12
CA ASN A 97 -3.61 19.54 -0.75
C ASN A 97 -4.62 19.62 -1.91
N ALA A 98 -4.33 19.05 -3.07
CA ALA A 98 -5.27 19.01 -4.19
C ALA A 98 -6.55 18.27 -3.76
N SER A 99 -7.71 18.91 -3.98
CA SER A 99 -9.01 18.33 -3.66
C SER A 99 -9.43 17.35 -4.76
N VAL A 100 -9.46 16.06 -4.42
CA VAL A 100 -9.90 14.96 -5.29
C VAL A 100 -11.03 14.20 -4.60
N ASP A 101 -12.19 14.14 -5.27
CA ASP A 101 -13.42 13.50 -4.74
C ASP A 101 -13.80 13.95 -3.31
N GLY A 102 -13.69 15.26 -3.05
CA GLY A 102 -14.12 15.89 -1.79
C GLY A 102 -13.13 15.83 -0.63
N ARG A 103 -11.91 15.27 -0.83
CA ARG A 103 -10.83 15.27 0.18
C ARG A 103 -9.49 15.60 -0.46
N THR A 104 -8.48 15.91 0.35
CA THR A 104 -7.13 16.12 -0.17
C THR A 104 -6.43 14.79 -0.50
N ALA A 105 -5.48 14.81 -1.44
CA ALA A 105 -4.63 13.65 -1.72
C ALA A 105 -3.97 13.09 -0.45
N LYS A 106 -3.42 13.96 0.41
CA LYS A 106 -2.87 13.58 1.72
C LYS A 106 -3.90 12.87 2.59
N LYS A 107 -5.13 13.40 2.68
CA LYS A 107 -6.17 12.82 3.53
C LYS A 107 -6.61 11.44 3.06
N TRP A 108 -6.68 11.20 1.75
CA TRP A 108 -6.98 9.87 1.23
C TRP A 108 -5.92 8.83 1.58
N MET A 109 -4.63 9.19 1.53
CA MET A 109 -3.56 8.27 1.96
C MET A 109 -3.66 7.93 3.44
N ILE A 110 -3.91 8.94 4.29
CA ILE A 110 -4.05 8.74 5.74
C ILE A 110 -5.25 7.85 6.06
N GLU A 111 -6.43 8.17 5.54
CA GLU A 111 -7.63 7.37 5.80
C GLU A 111 -7.51 5.97 5.18
N GLY A 112 -6.81 5.86 4.05
CA GLY A 112 -6.45 4.58 3.47
C GLY A 112 -5.71 3.68 4.48
N SER A 113 -4.68 4.17 5.17
CA SER A 113 -4.00 3.34 6.17
C SER A 113 -4.95 2.92 7.30
N GLU A 114 -5.84 3.81 7.74
CA GLU A 114 -6.82 3.47 8.79
C GLU A 114 -7.82 2.38 8.38
N PHE A 115 -8.24 2.36 7.10
CA PHE A 115 -9.22 1.39 6.60
C PHE A 115 -8.64 -0.02 6.42
N GLU A 116 -7.32 -0.21 6.46
CA GLU A 116 -6.73 -1.54 6.28
C GLU A 116 -7.00 -2.44 7.49
N ASP A 117 -7.25 -1.90 8.69
CA ASP A 117 -7.68 -2.66 9.87
C ASP A 117 -9.18 -3.01 9.89
N ASP A 118 -9.93 -2.63 8.86
CA ASP A 118 -11.34 -2.97 8.75
C ASP A 118 -11.53 -4.49 8.66
N TRP A 119 -12.62 -5.00 9.25
CA TRP A 119 -12.94 -6.41 9.13
C TRP A 119 -13.26 -6.75 7.67
N PRO A 120 -12.72 -7.84 7.07
CA PRO A 120 -11.84 -8.88 7.63
C PRO A 120 -10.35 -8.78 7.20
N ARG A 121 -9.85 -7.58 6.88
CA ARG A 121 -8.57 -7.38 6.19
C ARG A 121 -7.36 -7.72 7.08
N PHE A 122 -7.43 -7.40 8.37
CA PHE A 122 -6.37 -7.68 9.37
C PHE A 122 -5.88 -9.14 9.45
N PHE A 123 -6.66 -10.13 9.01
CA PHE A 123 -6.18 -11.51 8.92
C PHE A 123 -5.02 -11.70 7.93
N ARG A 124 -4.75 -10.71 7.06
CA ARG A 124 -3.70 -10.74 6.03
C ARG A 124 -2.55 -9.78 6.32
N HIS A 125 -2.43 -9.27 7.54
CA HIS A 125 -1.35 -8.35 7.90
C HIS A 125 -0.03 -9.06 8.25
N PHE A 126 -0.07 -10.40 8.29
CA PHE A 126 1.04 -11.23 8.72
C PHE A 126 1.92 -11.70 7.55
N HIS A 127 3.24 -11.71 7.74
CA HIS A 127 4.19 -12.40 6.86
C HIS A 127 5.41 -12.86 7.66
N GLU A 128 5.57 -14.16 7.82
CA GLU A 128 6.76 -14.75 8.46
C GLU A 128 7.84 -15.03 7.39
N PRO A 129 9.01 -14.36 7.46
CA PRO A 129 9.99 -14.34 6.37
C PRO A 129 10.71 -15.68 6.14
N ILE A 130 10.83 -16.55 7.14
CA ILE A 130 11.53 -17.83 6.97
C ILE A 130 10.64 -18.83 6.22
N SER A 131 9.38 -18.92 6.60
CA SER A 131 8.39 -19.85 6.03
C SER A 131 7.62 -19.28 4.85
N ASN A 132 7.70 -17.96 4.63
CA ASN A 132 7.02 -17.22 3.58
C ASN A 132 5.49 -17.30 3.63
N LYS A 133 4.92 -17.43 4.83
CA LYS A 133 3.49 -17.64 5.06
C LYS A 133 2.84 -16.46 5.77
N GLY A 134 1.55 -16.27 5.49
CA GLY A 134 0.67 -15.43 6.31
C GLY A 134 0.19 -16.18 7.55
N LEU A 135 -0.79 -15.59 8.23
CA LEU A 135 -1.26 -16.05 9.53
C LEU A 135 -1.65 -17.54 9.52
N ALA A 136 -1.02 -18.32 10.38
CA ALA A 136 -1.12 -19.77 10.53
C ALA A 136 -0.92 -20.58 9.23
N GLY A 137 -0.40 -19.97 8.17
CA GLY A 137 -0.40 -20.54 6.81
C GLY A 137 -1.78 -20.76 6.21
N VAL A 138 -2.83 -20.17 6.77
CA VAL A 138 -4.22 -20.27 6.31
C VAL A 138 -4.60 -19.07 5.44
N PHE A 139 -4.10 -17.89 5.80
CA PHE A 139 -4.35 -16.66 5.07
C PHE A 139 -3.16 -16.32 4.17
N ASP A 140 -3.44 -15.57 3.10
CA ASP A 140 -2.39 -14.97 2.28
C ASP A 140 -1.49 -14.10 3.16
N SER A 141 -0.18 -14.12 2.86
CA SER A 141 0.74 -13.22 3.53
C SER A 141 0.49 -11.77 3.13
N SER A 142 0.91 -10.81 3.96
CA SER A 142 0.78 -9.38 3.68
C SER A 142 1.40 -8.98 2.34
N ILE A 143 2.49 -9.64 1.93
CA ILE A 143 3.09 -9.46 0.62
C ILE A 143 2.13 -9.87 -0.50
N ASN A 144 1.59 -11.10 -0.44
CA ASN A 144 0.65 -11.58 -1.47
C ASN A 144 -0.66 -10.77 -1.47
N TRP A 145 -1.13 -10.34 -0.31
CA TRP A 145 -2.30 -9.48 -0.16
C TRP A 145 -2.08 -8.09 -0.79
N SER A 146 -0.88 -7.51 -0.58
CA SER A 146 -0.48 -6.25 -1.21
C SER A 146 -0.31 -6.37 -2.72
N LEU A 147 -0.06 -7.57 -3.25
CA LEU A 147 0.15 -7.84 -4.69
C LEU A 147 -1.05 -8.54 -5.36
N SER A 148 -2.19 -8.64 -4.68
CA SER A 148 -3.38 -9.28 -5.22
C SER A 148 -3.81 -8.67 -6.55
N SER A 149 -4.44 -9.45 -7.41
CA SER A 149 -4.84 -9.00 -8.75
C SER A 149 -5.86 -7.87 -8.66
N ILE A 150 -5.97 -7.10 -9.74
CA ILE A 150 -6.90 -5.98 -9.86
C ILE A 150 -8.33 -6.45 -9.55
N GLY A 151 -8.96 -5.79 -8.57
CA GLY A 151 -10.33 -6.04 -8.15
C GLY A 151 -10.51 -7.20 -7.17
N ASP A 152 -9.48 -7.98 -6.85
CA ASP A 152 -9.60 -9.10 -5.90
C ASP A 152 -9.83 -8.58 -4.46
N GLN A 153 -9.18 -7.47 -4.10
CA GLN A 153 -9.32 -6.84 -2.79
C GLN A 153 -9.54 -5.32 -2.81
N GLU A 154 -9.50 -4.73 -4.01
CA GLU A 154 -9.78 -3.34 -4.37
C GLU A 154 -8.69 -2.31 -4.03
N TRP A 155 -7.69 -2.64 -3.20
CA TRP A 155 -6.71 -1.69 -2.66
C TRP A 155 -5.27 -2.22 -2.66
N SER A 156 -4.95 -3.15 -3.55
CA SER A 156 -3.59 -3.69 -3.69
C SER A 156 -2.65 -2.69 -4.39
N TRP A 157 -1.36 -3.00 -4.44
CA TRP A 157 -0.38 -2.32 -5.29
C TRP A 157 -0.82 -2.34 -6.76
N THR A 158 -1.37 -3.45 -7.24
CA THR A 158 -1.82 -3.58 -8.63
C THR A 158 -3.09 -2.77 -8.90
N ASP A 159 -4.02 -2.72 -7.92
CA ASP A 159 -5.18 -1.83 -7.95
C ASP A 159 -4.75 -0.36 -7.94
N ALA A 160 -3.77 0.02 -7.10
CA ALA A 160 -3.25 1.38 -7.05
C ALA A 160 -2.70 1.83 -8.40
N ARG A 161 -1.95 0.96 -9.10
CA ARG A 161 -1.46 1.22 -10.47
C ARG A 161 -2.60 1.36 -11.48
N GLU A 162 -3.62 0.50 -11.41
CA GLU A 162 -4.81 0.59 -12.26
C GLU A 162 -5.55 1.91 -12.07
N TYR A 163 -5.82 2.28 -10.82
CA TYR A 163 -6.48 3.55 -10.53
C TYR A 163 -5.63 4.73 -10.96
N TYR A 164 -4.30 4.66 -10.78
CA TYR A 164 -3.41 5.74 -11.19
C TYR A 164 -3.46 5.94 -12.71
N PHE A 165 -3.40 4.87 -13.49
CA PHE A 165 -3.57 4.94 -14.94
C PHE A 165 -4.93 5.54 -15.32
N LYS A 166 -6.02 5.08 -14.70
CA LYS A 166 -7.36 5.62 -14.94
C LYS A 166 -7.52 7.07 -14.51
N ALA A 167 -6.85 7.50 -13.44
CA ALA A 167 -6.87 8.88 -12.97
C ALA A 167 -6.22 9.82 -14.00
N LEU A 168 -5.23 9.33 -14.74
CA LEU A 168 -4.56 10.06 -15.81
C LEU A 168 -5.28 10.01 -17.15
N THR A 169 -6.13 9.01 -17.41
CA THR A 169 -6.65 8.73 -18.76
C THR A 169 -8.16 8.84 -18.91
N SER A 170 -8.92 8.82 -17.81
CA SER A 170 -10.39 8.82 -17.90
C SER A 170 -10.95 10.08 -18.58
N PRO A 171 -11.99 9.96 -19.43
CA PRO A 171 -12.47 11.08 -20.22
C PRO A 171 -12.99 12.26 -19.39
N THR A 172 -13.72 11.99 -18.30
CA THR A 172 -14.34 13.05 -17.51
C THR A 172 -13.51 13.39 -16.27
N LYS A 173 -13.47 14.67 -15.89
CA LYS A 173 -12.81 15.10 -14.65
C LYS A 173 -13.35 14.36 -13.42
N THR A 174 -14.66 14.16 -13.35
CA THR A 174 -15.30 13.41 -12.25
C THR A 174 -14.77 11.97 -12.13
N GLU A 175 -14.59 11.25 -13.25
CA GLU A 175 -14.01 9.91 -13.22
C GLU A 175 -12.53 9.94 -12.86
N ARG A 176 -11.77 10.93 -13.36
CA ARG A 176 -10.37 11.10 -12.99
C ARG A 176 -10.21 11.35 -11.49
N ASP A 177 -10.99 12.26 -10.92
CA ASP A 177 -10.95 12.60 -9.49
C ASP A 177 -11.31 11.41 -8.60
N LYS A 178 -12.30 10.59 -8.99
CA LYS A 178 -12.61 9.33 -8.31
C LYS A 178 -11.46 8.34 -8.34
N ASN A 179 -10.79 8.21 -9.49
CA ASN A 179 -9.65 7.31 -9.60
C ASN A 179 -8.43 7.84 -8.83
N TRP A 180 -8.20 9.16 -8.78
CA TRP A 180 -7.20 9.77 -7.90
C TRP A 180 -7.45 9.43 -6.43
N ALA A 181 -8.69 9.62 -5.97
CA ALA A 181 -9.08 9.26 -4.61
C ALA A 181 -8.77 7.79 -4.31
N LYS A 182 -9.08 6.89 -5.26
CA LYS A 182 -8.77 5.46 -5.11
C LYS A 182 -7.27 5.16 -5.12
N THR A 183 -6.48 5.81 -5.97
CA THR A 183 -5.01 5.67 -5.98
C THR A 183 -4.43 6.02 -4.62
N PHE A 184 -4.74 7.21 -4.11
CA PHE A 184 -4.21 7.68 -2.83
C PHE A 184 -4.67 6.80 -1.66
N ARG A 185 -5.93 6.38 -1.65
CA ARG A 185 -6.43 5.43 -0.65
C ARG A 185 -5.68 4.09 -0.70
N ALA A 186 -5.52 3.50 -1.88
CA ALA A 186 -4.81 2.23 -2.03
C ALA A 186 -3.36 2.33 -1.55
N LEU A 187 -2.67 3.46 -1.81
CA LEU A 187 -1.32 3.69 -1.29
C LEU A 187 -1.28 3.74 0.24
N GLY A 188 -2.29 4.31 0.89
CA GLY A 188 -2.46 4.26 2.34
C GLY A 188 -2.53 2.83 2.87
N GLN A 189 -3.36 2.01 2.26
CA GLN A 189 -3.54 0.59 2.61
C GLN A 189 -2.28 -0.25 2.37
N VAL A 190 -1.53 0.05 1.32
CA VAL A 190 -0.23 -0.60 1.07
C VAL A 190 0.81 -0.18 2.12
N MET A 191 0.89 1.10 2.49
CA MET A 191 1.79 1.56 3.55
C MET A 191 1.45 0.94 4.90
N HIS A 192 0.16 0.77 5.22
CA HIS A 192 -0.29 0.08 6.42
C HIS A 192 0.34 -1.31 6.57
N LEU A 193 0.31 -2.13 5.52
CA LEU A 193 0.88 -3.48 5.57
C LEU A 193 2.40 -3.47 5.84
N LEU A 194 3.14 -2.47 5.37
CA LEU A 194 4.57 -2.29 5.70
C LEU A 194 4.78 -1.82 7.14
N GLN A 195 3.87 -0.99 7.66
CA GLN A 195 3.90 -0.53 9.05
C GLN A 195 3.66 -1.71 9.99
N ASP A 196 2.67 -2.55 9.71
CA ASP A 196 2.43 -3.80 10.44
C ASP A 196 3.61 -4.76 10.33
N SER A 197 4.27 -4.81 9.17
CA SER A 197 5.48 -5.61 8.98
C SER A 197 6.69 -5.14 9.82
N ALA A 198 6.60 -3.99 10.49
CA ALA A 198 7.55 -3.57 11.51
C ALA A 198 7.20 -4.09 12.92
N ASN A 199 5.95 -4.50 13.18
CA ASN A 199 5.58 -5.09 14.46
C ASN A 199 6.05 -6.57 14.50
N PRO A 200 6.83 -6.98 15.51
CA PRO A 200 7.27 -8.36 15.65
C PRO A 200 6.13 -9.39 15.68
N ALA A 201 4.95 -9.04 16.18
CA ALA A 201 3.82 -9.97 16.23
C ALA A 201 3.33 -10.39 14.83
N HIS A 202 3.23 -9.42 13.91
CA HIS A 202 2.79 -9.65 12.53
C HIS A 202 3.79 -10.46 11.69
N VAL A 203 5.06 -10.47 12.07
CA VAL A 203 6.12 -11.18 11.31
C VAL A 203 6.60 -12.46 11.98
N ARG A 204 6.00 -12.81 13.13
CA ARG A 204 6.30 -14.03 13.90
C ARG A 204 5.09 -14.94 14.07
N ASP A 205 4.04 -14.70 13.28
CA ASP A 205 2.79 -15.47 13.32
C ASP A 205 2.17 -15.49 14.74
N ASP A 206 2.11 -14.32 15.37
CA ASP A 206 1.67 -14.14 16.75
C ASP A 206 0.29 -13.46 16.82
N PRO A 207 -0.83 -14.20 16.66
CA PRO A 207 -2.16 -13.61 16.65
C PRO A 207 -2.58 -13.17 18.05
N HIS A 208 -2.87 -11.88 18.19
CA HIS A 208 -3.38 -11.30 19.43
C HIS A 208 -4.78 -10.69 19.25
N VAL A 209 -5.77 -11.26 19.95
CA VAL A 209 -7.18 -10.80 19.87
C VAL A 209 -7.55 -9.82 21.00
N LEU A 210 -6.78 -9.80 22.10
CA LEU A 210 -7.16 -9.10 23.34
C LEU A 210 -6.07 -8.20 23.94
N ARG A 211 -4.80 -8.42 23.59
CA ARG A 211 -3.64 -7.64 24.07
C ARG A 211 -2.55 -7.69 23.02
N ASP A 212 -2.18 -6.55 22.48
CA ASP A 212 -0.99 -6.37 21.65
C ASP A 212 -0.08 -5.40 22.38
N GLY A 213 1.02 -5.90 22.95
CA GLY A 213 1.83 -5.07 23.82
C GLY A 213 2.52 -3.91 23.13
N LEU A 214 3.03 -4.10 21.90
CA LEU A 214 3.69 -3.02 21.17
C LEU A 214 2.68 -2.01 20.65
N HIS A 215 1.53 -2.47 20.13
CA HIS A 215 0.46 -1.55 19.72
C HIS A 215 -0.14 -0.79 20.91
N ASP A 216 -0.46 -1.46 22.01
CA ASP A 216 -0.98 -0.83 23.24
C ASP A 216 0.02 0.18 23.82
N PHE A 217 1.32 -0.08 23.66
CA PHE A 217 2.36 0.88 24.01
C PHE A 217 2.37 2.07 23.05
N MET A 218 2.35 1.83 21.74
CA MET A 218 2.42 2.91 20.75
C MET A 218 1.17 3.79 20.73
N ASP A 219 -0.02 3.27 21.03
CA ASP A 219 -1.24 4.09 21.15
C ASP A 219 -1.15 5.12 22.30
N ARG A 220 -0.38 4.80 23.34
CA ARG A 220 -0.14 5.73 24.48
C ARG A 220 1.01 6.71 24.23
N ASN A 221 1.69 6.62 23.08
CA ASN A 221 2.85 7.41 22.73
C ASN A 221 2.68 8.03 21.33
N SER A 222 3.57 8.95 20.95
CA SER A 222 3.53 9.51 19.59
C SER A 222 4.70 8.99 18.76
N VAL A 223 4.44 8.73 17.48
CA VAL A 223 5.46 8.44 16.45
C VAL A 223 6.51 9.55 16.38
N ALA A 224 6.11 10.80 16.65
CA ALA A 224 7.02 11.95 16.67
C ALA A 224 8.14 11.80 17.72
N SER A 225 7.86 11.14 18.86
CA SER A 225 8.83 10.91 19.93
C SER A 225 9.99 9.98 19.53
N TYR A 226 9.77 9.14 18.52
CA TYR A 226 10.75 8.15 18.06
C TYR A 226 11.39 8.55 16.72
N SER A 227 10.69 9.31 15.88
CA SER A 227 11.20 9.77 14.58
C SER A 227 12.16 10.97 14.68
N SER A 228 12.23 11.67 15.81
CA SER A 228 13.13 12.82 16.00
C SER A 228 14.62 12.45 15.99
N ALA A 229 14.95 11.17 16.24
CA ALA A 229 16.32 10.67 16.22
C ALA A 229 16.86 10.43 14.79
N GLY A 230 16.02 10.62 13.77
CA GLY A 230 16.32 10.34 12.36
C GLY A 230 15.46 9.21 11.82
N ILE A 231 15.24 9.22 10.50
CA ILE A 231 14.48 8.19 9.78
C ILE A 231 15.45 7.23 9.11
N ILE A 232 15.11 5.95 9.10
CA ILE A 232 15.92 4.91 8.47
C ILE A 232 15.18 4.42 7.23
N SER A 233 15.61 4.92 6.06
CA SER A 233 15.07 4.50 4.78
C SER A 233 15.74 3.21 4.29
N PRO A 234 15.01 2.36 3.53
CA PRO A 234 15.63 1.22 2.84
C PRO A 234 16.62 1.72 1.78
N ASP A 235 17.59 0.89 1.45
CA ASP A 235 18.46 1.12 0.29
C ASP A 235 17.61 1.11 -1.00
N SER A 236 17.64 2.20 -1.76
CA SER A 236 16.82 2.31 -2.97
C SER A 236 17.16 1.27 -4.03
N SER A 237 18.39 0.73 -4.02
CA SER A 237 18.80 -0.35 -4.94
C SER A 237 18.01 -1.65 -4.75
N MET A 238 17.36 -1.83 -3.59
CA MET A 238 16.42 -2.95 -3.35
C MET A 238 15.27 -2.97 -4.34
N LEU A 239 14.88 -1.80 -4.84
CA LEU A 239 13.77 -1.62 -5.75
C LEU A 239 14.19 -1.69 -7.22
N GLU A 240 15.48 -1.92 -7.47
CA GLU A 240 16.10 -2.10 -8.79
C GLU A 240 16.42 -3.57 -9.09
N VAL A 241 16.08 -4.49 -8.18
CA VAL A 241 16.25 -5.93 -8.38
C VAL A 241 14.90 -6.64 -8.24
N ALA A 242 14.71 -7.72 -8.98
CA ALA A 242 13.48 -8.50 -8.89
C ALA A 242 13.36 -9.01 -7.44
N GLY A 243 12.14 -9.07 -6.93
CA GLY A 243 11.96 -9.58 -5.58
C GLY A 243 12.34 -11.05 -5.49
N ALA A 244 13.04 -11.40 -4.41
CA ALA A 244 13.61 -12.74 -4.28
C ALA A 244 12.53 -13.82 -4.09
N VAL A 245 11.40 -13.45 -3.49
CA VAL A 245 10.26 -14.35 -3.29
C VAL A 245 9.14 -14.10 -4.31
N ARG A 246 8.88 -12.83 -4.65
CA ARG A 246 7.86 -12.38 -5.59
C ARG A 246 8.56 -11.49 -6.61
N ASN A 247 8.22 -11.59 -7.90
CA ASN A 247 9.03 -10.97 -8.95
C ASN A 247 9.01 -9.42 -8.90
N GLU A 248 7.96 -8.85 -8.32
CA GLU A 248 7.74 -7.41 -8.17
C GLU A 248 8.80 -6.79 -7.26
N PRO A 249 9.65 -5.84 -7.73
CA PRO A 249 10.71 -5.26 -6.90
C PRO A 249 10.17 -4.58 -5.63
N PHE A 250 8.93 -4.06 -5.68
CA PHE A 250 8.20 -3.54 -4.52
C PHE A 250 8.19 -4.50 -3.32
N SER A 251 8.10 -5.82 -3.56
CA SER A 251 8.03 -6.81 -2.49
C SER A 251 9.30 -6.85 -1.63
N ASN A 252 10.44 -6.37 -2.15
CA ASN A 252 11.69 -6.31 -1.40
C ASN A 252 11.62 -5.38 -0.18
N LEU A 253 10.69 -4.43 -0.14
CA LEU A 253 10.43 -3.62 1.05
C LEU A 253 9.94 -4.47 2.21
N PHE A 254 9.16 -5.52 1.93
CA PHE A 254 8.70 -6.46 2.93
C PHE A 254 9.77 -7.49 3.24
N ASP A 255 10.27 -8.20 2.23
CA ASP A 255 11.11 -9.38 2.37
C ASP A 255 12.05 -9.52 1.15
N ARG A 256 13.35 -9.43 1.40
CA ARG A 256 14.41 -9.63 0.40
C ARG A 256 14.97 -11.05 0.37
N ASN A 257 14.48 -11.93 1.25
CA ASN A 257 14.94 -13.30 1.42
C ASN A 257 16.47 -13.39 1.66
N VAL A 258 17.01 -12.49 2.48
CA VAL A 258 18.41 -12.49 2.95
C VAL A 258 18.56 -13.16 4.32
N TYR A 259 17.47 -13.29 5.07
CA TYR A 259 17.43 -13.93 6.38
C TYR A 259 16.71 -15.28 6.34
N HIS A 260 17.40 -16.34 6.77
CA HIS A 260 16.87 -17.72 6.77
C HIS A 260 16.90 -18.38 8.16
N GLY A 261 16.85 -17.59 9.23
CA GLY A 261 16.82 -18.12 10.59
C GLY A 261 18.18 -18.44 11.23
N SER A 262 19.30 -18.11 10.58
CA SER A 262 20.64 -18.52 11.05
C SER A 262 21.45 -17.41 11.72
N ASN A 263 21.62 -16.26 11.05
CA ASN A 263 22.41 -15.14 11.55
C ASN A 263 21.58 -13.84 11.49
N PRO A 264 21.07 -13.31 12.61
CA PRO A 264 20.27 -12.09 12.60
C PRO A 264 21.08 -10.84 12.22
N GLU A 265 22.41 -10.85 12.29
CA GLU A 265 23.26 -9.70 11.93
C GLU A 265 23.13 -9.29 10.46
N VAL A 266 22.74 -10.21 9.57
CA VAL A 266 22.50 -9.90 8.15
C VAL A 266 21.36 -8.91 7.94
N THR A 267 20.51 -8.71 8.95
CA THR A 267 19.33 -7.84 8.88
C THR A 267 19.58 -6.44 9.43
N LEU A 268 20.74 -6.13 10.00
CA LEU A 268 20.95 -4.83 10.68
C LEU A 268 21.18 -3.66 9.71
N GLY A 269 21.50 -3.95 8.45
CA GLY A 269 21.67 -2.95 7.40
C GLY A 269 20.36 -2.29 6.94
N VAL A 270 20.46 -1.52 5.85
CA VAL A 270 19.30 -0.92 5.15
C VAL A 270 18.91 -1.67 3.89
N ASN A 271 19.68 -2.69 3.50
CA ASN A 271 19.45 -3.51 2.31
C ASN A 271 18.76 -4.84 2.68
N VAL A 272 17.61 -4.76 3.33
CA VAL A 272 16.88 -5.88 3.93
C VAL A 272 15.37 -5.60 3.94
N GLY A 273 14.52 -6.60 3.84
CA GLY A 273 13.09 -6.43 4.03
C GLY A 273 12.73 -6.11 5.49
N ILE A 274 11.72 -5.28 5.73
CA ILE A 274 11.34 -4.89 7.08
C ILE A 274 10.87 -6.08 7.94
N THR A 275 10.25 -7.08 7.31
CA THR A 275 9.79 -8.30 7.99
C THR A 275 10.95 -9.13 8.54
N GLU A 276 12.04 -9.23 7.78
CA GLU A 276 13.26 -9.94 8.16
C GLU A 276 13.94 -9.24 9.34
N TYR A 277 14.05 -7.91 9.27
CA TYR A 277 14.59 -7.11 10.36
C TYR A 277 13.78 -7.25 11.66
N ALA A 278 12.46 -7.12 11.58
CA ALA A 278 11.60 -7.23 12.75
C ALA A 278 11.62 -8.66 13.32
N SER A 279 11.48 -9.68 12.48
CA SER A 279 11.43 -11.09 12.90
C SER A 279 12.74 -11.56 13.54
N ALA A 280 13.89 -11.19 12.98
CA ALA A 280 15.21 -11.64 13.44
C ALA A 280 15.66 -10.99 14.75
N ASN A 281 15.13 -9.81 15.11
CA ASN A 281 15.70 -8.97 16.18
C ASN A 281 14.76 -8.66 17.34
N PHE A 282 13.49 -9.02 17.27
CA PHE A 282 12.53 -8.64 18.30
C PHE A 282 11.62 -9.81 18.65
N PHE A 283 11.43 -10.02 19.95
CA PHE A 283 10.41 -10.95 20.43
C PHE A 283 9.01 -10.36 20.21
N SER A 284 8.01 -11.23 20.08
CA SER A 284 6.60 -10.88 20.28
C SER A 284 6.09 -11.55 21.56
N ASP A 285 4.94 -11.10 22.05
CA ASP A 285 4.44 -11.41 23.39
C ASP A 285 4.24 -12.90 23.66
N ASP A 286 3.66 -13.64 22.71
CA ASP A 286 3.37 -15.07 22.87
C ASP A 286 4.33 -15.97 22.09
N ARG A 287 5.29 -15.41 21.33
CA ARG A 287 6.28 -16.19 20.52
C ARG A 287 7.74 -15.92 20.91
N ILE A 288 8.08 -16.13 22.18
CA ILE A 288 9.46 -16.08 22.72
C ILE A 288 10.21 -17.42 22.54
N ALA A 289 11.27 -17.45 21.71
CA ALA A 289 12.03 -18.66 21.39
C ALA A 289 12.86 -19.19 22.55
N GLY A 290 12.61 -20.44 22.95
CA GLY A 290 13.15 -21.03 24.18
C GLY A 290 12.15 -21.03 25.34
N GLN A 291 10.99 -20.38 25.18
CA GLN A 291 9.88 -20.43 26.15
C GLN A 291 8.60 -21.01 25.51
N ASN A 292 8.24 -20.51 24.33
CA ASN A 292 7.05 -20.92 23.58
C ASN A 292 7.49 -21.47 22.22
N SER A 293 6.78 -22.49 21.70
CA SER A 293 7.09 -23.16 20.42
C SER A 293 5.78 -23.52 19.71
N PRO A 294 5.70 -23.50 18.36
CA PRO A 294 6.76 -23.20 17.39
C PRO A 294 6.98 -21.69 17.19
N VAL A 295 8.23 -21.25 17.01
CA VAL A 295 8.60 -19.85 16.77
C VAL A 295 9.87 -19.74 15.91
N PRO A 296 10.13 -18.60 15.24
CA PRO A 296 11.40 -18.36 14.58
C PRO A 296 12.60 -18.50 15.56
N PRO A 297 13.75 -19.00 15.08
CA PRO A 297 14.90 -19.35 15.93
C PRO A 297 15.59 -18.16 16.60
N PHE A 298 15.44 -16.94 16.06
CA PHE A 298 15.91 -15.70 16.70
C PHE A 298 14.76 -14.68 16.84
N PRO A 299 14.88 -13.72 17.77
CA PRO A 299 15.81 -13.78 18.89
C PRO A 299 15.52 -14.97 19.81
N SER A 300 16.53 -15.44 20.52
CA SER A 300 16.47 -16.66 21.35
C SER A 300 16.87 -16.37 22.78
N VAL A 301 16.17 -16.98 23.75
CA VAL A 301 16.53 -16.87 25.17
C VAL A 301 17.97 -17.31 25.45
N ALA A 302 18.53 -18.19 24.63
CA ALA A 302 19.92 -18.64 24.76
C ALA A 302 20.97 -17.54 24.47
N GLU A 303 20.63 -16.49 23.71
CA GLU A 303 21.54 -15.38 23.40
C GLU A 303 21.50 -14.26 24.46
N LEU A 304 20.50 -14.32 25.34
CA LEU A 304 20.18 -13.25 26.26
C LEU A 304 21.08 -13.30 27.50
N ILE A 305 21.81 -12.22 27.74
CA ILE A 305 22.67 -12.06 28.94
C ILE A 305 22.12 -10.95 29.83
N PRO A 306 22.43 -10.95 31.15
CA PRO A 306 22.08 -9.83 32.02
C PRO A 306 22.54 -8.51 31.43
N ALA A 307 21.59 -7.59 31.21
CA ALA A 307 21.88 -6.29 30.62
C ALA A 307 22.85 -5.52 31.53
N PRO A 308 23.94 -4.95 30.99
CA PRO A 308 24.86 -4.16 31.81
C PRO A 308 24.15 -2.92 32.37
N ALA A 309 24.29 -2.68 33.67
CA ALA A 309 23.98 -1.39 34.27
C ALA A 309 25.12 -0.41 33.90
N PRO A 310 24.88 0.75 33.25
CA PRO A 310 23.62 1.41 32.95
C PRO A 310 23.37 1.50 31.43
N SER A 311 22.53 0.64 30.87
CA SER A 311 21.72 1.06 29.71
C SER A 311 20.69 2.07 30.24
N PRO A 312 20.59 3.29 29.70
CA PRO A 312 19.61 4.29 30.15
C PRO A 312 18.16 3.82 29.99
N TYR A 313 17.94 2.67 29.34
CA TYR A 313 16.64 2.10 29.03
C TYR A 313 16.28 0.88 29.91
N LEU A 314 17.20 0.31 30.70
CA LEU A 314 16.98 -0.96 31.40
C LEU A 314 17.34 -0.84 32.90
N THR A 315 16.35 -0.56 33.76
CA THR A 315 16.54 -0.29 35.19
C THR A 315 16.19 -1.46 36.14
N LEU A 316 15.75 -2.60 35.59
CA LEU A 316 15.46 -3.88 36.29
C LEU A 316 16.32 -5.00 35.68
N ALA A 317 16.49 -6.18 36.31
CA ALA A 317 17.26 -7.25 35.65
C ALA A 317 16.51 -7.74 34.41
N ARG A 318 17.05 -7.29 33.29
CA ARG A 318 16.62 -7.67 31.96
C ARG A 318 17.71 -8.47 31.34
N LEU A 319 17.30 -9.34 30.42
CA LEU A 319 18.26 -9.93 29.54
C LEU A 319 18.21 -9.22 28.19
N GLY A 320 19.38 -9.00 27.58
CA GLY A 320 19.50 -8.34 26.29
C GLY A 320 20.71 -8.83 25.51
N SER A 321 20.77 -8.48 24.23
CA SER A 321 21.96 -8.69 23.41
C SER A 321 22.96 -7.54 23.59
N ALA A 322 24.24 -7.87 23.82
CA ALA A 322 25.32 -6.88 23.79
C ALA A 322 25.61 -6.37 22.36
N GLY A 323 25.32 -7.19 21.34
CA GLY A 323 25.54 -6.86 19.93
C GLY A 323 24.49 -5.92 19.35
N PHE A 324 23.27 -5.92 19.91
CA PHE A 324 22.20 -5.04 19.46
C PHE A 324 21.36 -4.48 20.62
N PRO A 325 21.87 -3.47 21.36
CA PRO A 325 21.22 -2.97 22.57
C PRO A 325 19.81 -2.41 22.34
N GLY A 326 18.88 -2.75 23.23
CA GLY A 326 17.48 -2.31 23.15
C GLY A 326 16.64 -3.12 22.16
N ALA A 327 17.26 -3.96 21.33
CA ALA A 327 16.63 -5.04 20.57
C ALA A 327 16.99 -6.38 21.21
N ARG A 328 16.26 -7.45 20.90
CA ARG A 328 16.44 -8.79 21.49
C ARG A 328 16.49 -8.72 23.03
N VAL A 329 15.49 -8.10 23.63
CA VAL A 329 15.41 -7.85 25.08
C VAL A 329 14.12 -8.41 25.64
N ALA A 330 14.17 -8.97 26.85
CA ALA A 330 12.99 -9.36 27.61
C ALA A 330 13.19 -9.11 29.12
N ARG A 331 12.08 -8.97 29.83
CA ARG A 331 12.07 -8.85 31.29
C ARG A 331 11.84 -10.20 31.96
N TYR A 332 12.58 -10.43 33.05
CA TYR A 332 12.32 -11.54 33.96
C TYR A 332 11.12 -11.29 34.87
N THR A 333 10.22 -12.28 35.03
CA THR A 333 9.11 -12.21 36.02
C THR A 333 9.41 -12.91 37.34
N GLY A 334 10.54 -13.64 37.44
CA GLY A 334 11.00 -14.27 38.68
C GLY A 334 11.63 -13.27 39.66
N ASN A 335 11.73 -13.65 40.93
CA ASN A 335 12.34 -12.80 41.96
C ASN A 335 13.88 -12.85 41.87
N GLU A 336 14.49 -11.80 41.32
CA GLU A 336 15.95 -11.66 41.11
C GLU A 336 16.78 -11.88 42.38
N THR A 337 16.26 -11.50 43.55
CA THR A 337 16.97 -11.70 44.83
C THR A 337 17.14 -13.18 45.18
N LEU A 338 16.24 -14.06 44.74
CA LEU A 338 16.33 -15.49 45.03
C LEU A 338 17.36 -16.18 44.10
N THR A 339 17.48 -15.73 42.86
CA THR A 339 18.37 -16.32 41.85
C THR A 339 19.83 -16.00 42.13
N GLN A 340 20.15 -14.75 42.49
CA GLN A 340 21.51 -14.37 42.92
C GLN A 340 21.89 -15.01 44.26
N PHE A 341 20.92 -15.24 45.16
CA PHE A 341 21.17 -15.81 46.48
C PHE A 341 21.38 -17.32 46.46
N LEU A 342 20.75 -18.06 45.54
CA LEU A 342 20.76 -19.54 45.57
C LEU A 342 21.74 -20.19 44.60
N ASN A 343 22.33 -19.47 43.65
CA ASN A 343 23.33 -19.99 42.70
C ASN A 343 22.91 -21.32 42.02
N LEU A 344 21.62 -21.44 41.70
CA LEU A 344 21.01 -22.65 41.13
C LEU A 344 21.06 -22.63 39.60
N GLU A 345 21.16 -23.81 39.00
CA GLU A 345 20.92 -24.01 37.56
C GLU A 345 19.50 -23.59 37.18
N PHE A 346 19.37 -23.07 35.95
CA PHE A 346 18.35 -22.17 35.42
C PHE A 346 16.88 -22.65 35.42
N ASP A 347 16.53 -23.77 36.04
CA ASP A 347 15.24 -24.45 35.81
C ASP A 347 14.13 -24.09 36.83
N LEU A 348 14.32 -23.06 37.66
CA LEU A 348 13.31 -22.57 38.64
C LEU A 348 12.80 -21.15 38.33
N LEU A 349 13.08 -20.65 37.13
CA LEU A 349 13.03 -19.25 36.75
C LEU A 349 11.66 -18.85 36.16
N GLY A 350 11.04 -17.80 36.70
CA GLY A 350 9.78 -17.25 36.18
C GLY A 350 9.84 -16.92 34.67
N LYS A 351 8.68 -16.82 34.02
CA LYS A 351 8.58 -16.58 32.57
C LYS A 351 9.22 -15.24 32.15
N LEU A 352 9.76 -15.17 30.94
CA LEU A 352 10.05 -13.91 30.26
C LEU A 352 8.76 -13.27 29.77
N ARG A 353 8.73 -11.93 29.83
CA ARG A 353 7.67 -11.08 29.30
C ARG A 353 8.25 -9.80 28.71
N LEU A 354 7.48 -9.19 27.83
CA LEU A 354 7.73 -7.84 27.34
C LEU A 354 6.90 -6.85 28.19
N ASP A 355 7.41 -5.63 28.37
CA ASP A 355 6.76 -4.56 29.12
C ASP A 355 7.04 -3.20 28.45
N ASP A 356 6.36 -2.14 28.90
CA ASP A 356 6.43 -0.79 28.32
C ASP A 356 7.86 -0.30 28.05
N VAL A 357 8.83 -0.69 28.85
CA VAL A 357 10.20 -0.23 28.64
C VAL A 357 10.95 -1.08 27.60
N VAL A 358 10.58 -2.37 27.46
CA VAL A 358 11.02 -3.18 26.31
C VAL A 358 10.40 -2.61 25.02
N TYR A 359 9.11 -2.27 25.04
CA TYR A 359 8.45 -1.67 23.88
C TYR A 359 9.01 -0.28 23.54
N ASP A 360 9.37 0.55 24.53
CA ASP A 360 10.09 1.83 24.28
C ASP A 360 11.41 1.58 23.54
N ALA A 361 12.17 0.58 23.98
CA ALA A 361 13.43 0.23 23.33
C ALA A 361 13.20 -0.31 21.90
N TYR A 362 12.15 -1.09 21.68
CA TYR A 362 11.76 -1.59 20.36
C TYR A 362 11.31 -0.45 19.44
N ALA A 363 10.46 0.45 19.92
CA ALA A 363 9.92 1.59 19.16
C ALA A 363 11.03 2.51 18.62
N ARG A 364 12.12 2.72 19.39
CA ARG A 364 13.30 3.47 18.94
C ARG A 364 13.98 2.89 17.70
N HIS A 365 13.83 1.59 17.47
CA HIS A 365 14.42 0.89 16.32
C HIS A 365 13.41 0.66 15.19
N LEU A 366 12.16 0.34 15.54
CA LEU A 366 11.12 -0.04 14.59
C LEU A 366 10.43 1.17 13.95
N ILE A 367 10.08 2.20 14.72
CA ILE A 367 9.30 3.36 14.23
C ILE A 367 10.06 4.14 13.14
N PRO A 368 11.36 4.49 13.31
CA PRO A 368 12.13 5.14 12.24
C PRO A 368 12.16 4.37 10.92
N ARG A 369 12.20 3.03 10.98
CA ARG A 369 12.18 2.17 9.79
C ARG A 369 10.79 2.05 9.18
N ALA A 370 9.75 1.86 9.99
CA ALA A 370 8.36 1.82 9.51
C ALA A 370 8.01 3.09 8.70
N VAL A 371 8.41 4.25 9.21
CA VAL A 371 8.25 5.54 8.50
C VAL A 371 9.10 5.60 7.22
N GLY A 372 10.38 5.21 7.27
CA GLY A 372 11.26 5.25 6.11
C GLY A 372 10.85 4.30 4.97
N TYR A 373 10.39 3.10 5.30
CA TYR A 373 9.88 2.13 4.33
C TYR A 373 8.53 2.57 3.75
N SER A 374 7.64 3.16 4.57
CA SER A 374 6.40 3.76 4.09
C SER A 374 6.67 4.93 3.12
N ALA A 375 7.64 5.79 3.42
CA ALA A 375 8.06 6.86 2.52
C ALA A 375 8.62 6.31 1.19
N ALA A 376 9.35 5.19 1.24
CA ALA A 376 9.86 4.52 0.05
C ALA A 376 8.74 4.01 -0.88
N VAL A 377 7.57 3.65 -0.35
CA VAL A 377 6.37 3.32 -1.17
C VAL A 377 6.03 4.48 -2.08
N LEU A 378 5.90 5.69 -1.53
CA LEU A 378 5.48 6.87 -2.29
C LEU A 378 6.54 7.28 -3.31
N ASN A 379 7.81 7.32 -2.89
CA ASN A 379 8.93 7.60 -3.78
C ASN A 379 9.00 6.59 -4.92
N TYR A 380 8.84 5.30 -4.63
CA TYR A 380 8.86 4.26 -5.64
C TYR A 380 7.61 4.34 -6.54
N PHE A 381 6.42 4.51 -5.99
CA PHE A 381 5.18 4.53 -6.77
C PHE A 381 5.17 5.70 -7.76
N PHE A 382 5.55 6.89 -7.31
CA PHE A 382 5.62 8.11 -8.11
C PHE A 382 7.00 8.35 -8.75
N ARG A 383 7.86 7.32 -8.84
CA ARG A 383 9.13 7.45 -9.54
C ARG A 383 8.88 7.72 -11.03
N GLY A 384 9.16 8.94 -11.45
CA GLY A 384 9.02 9.38 -12.84
C GLY A 384 10.19 10.23 -13.35
N GLU A 385 11.23 10.43 -12.54
CA GLU A 385 12.44 11.13 -12.96
C GLU A 385 13.50 10.12 -13.40
N LEU A 386 13.34 9.59 -14.61
CA LEU A 386 14.46 8.97 -15.31
C LEU A 386 15.34 10.08 -15.91
N LYS A 387 16.65 9.87 -16.07
CA LYS A 387 17.49 10.84 -16.79
C LYS A 387 16.95 11.03 -18.20
N VAL A 388 16.66 12.28 -18.57
CA VAL A 388 15.95 12.58 -19.82
C VAL A 388 16.83 13.32 -20.83
N VAL A 389 16.54 13.08 -22.11
CA VAL A 389 16.90 13.99 -23.20
C VAL A 389 15.62 14.69 -23.61
N GLU A 390 15.62 16.02 -23.63
CA GLU A 390 14.50 16.81 -24.12
C GLU A 390 14.25 16.46 -25.59
N GLN A 391 13.01 16.08 -25.91
CA GLN A 391 12.59 15.83 -27.29
C GLN A 391 11.36 16.69 -27.62
N THR A 392 11.45 17.45 -28.70
CA THR A 392 10.31 18.18 -29.24
C THR A 392 9.50 17.24 -30.13
N TYR A 393 8.25 17.03 -29.76
CA TYR A 393 7.24 16.35 -30.55
C TYR A 393 6.35 17.39 -31.22
N ILE A 394 6.21 17.27 -32.55
CA ILE A 394 5.25 18.08 -33.32
C ILE A 394 4.05 17.21 -33.60
N VAL A 395 2.91 17.62 -33.08
CA VAL A 395 1.61 17.00 -33.32
C VAL A 395 0.89 17.78 -34.42
N ARG A 396 0.44 17.10 -35.48
CA ARG A 396 -0.26 17.71 -36.61
C ARG A 396 -1.69 17.20 -36.70
N ALA A 397 -2.67 18.09 -36.67
CA ALA A 397 -4.05 17.74 -37.00
C ALA A 397 -4.40 18.26 -38.41
N GLU A 398 -4.85 17.37 -39.29
CA GLU A 398 -5.19 17.69 -40.69
C GLU A 398 -6.71 17.73 -40.88
N ASN A 399 -7.18 18.40 -41.95
CA ASN A 399 -8.60 18.50 -42.32
C ASN A 399 -9.47 19.16 -41.22
N LEU A 400 -8.96 20.26 -40.64
CA LEU A 400 -9.67 21.01 -39.62
C LEU A 400 -10.93 21.68 -40.22
N GLY A 401 -12.10 21.08 -40.01
CA GLY A 401 -13.38 21.60 -40.49
C GLY A 401 -13.83 22.84 -39.73
N GLY A 402 -13.31 24.02 -40.07
CA GLY A 402 -13.66 25.28 -39.41
C GLY A 402 -13.59 26.52 -40.32
N PRO A 403 -14.18 27.65 -39.89
CA PRO A 403 -14.26 28.90 -40.67
C PRO A 403 -12.94 29.70 -40.67
N PHE A 404 -11.82 29.10 -40.26
CA PHE A 404 -10.57 29.81 -39.98
C PHE A 404 -9.80 30.19 -41.24
N CYS A 405 -9.97 29.44 -42.34
CA CYS A 405 -9.35 29.72 -43.62
C CYS A 405 -10.42 29.99 -44.68
N ASN A 406 -10.23 31.06 -45.45
CA ASN A 406 -11.24 31.58 -46.41
C ASN A 406 -11.25 30.86 -47.77
N GLN A 407 -10.49 29.77 -47.95
CA GLN A 407 -10.44 29.00 -49.20
C GLN A 407 -10.46 27.49 -48.90
N THR A 408 -10.71 26.69 -49.94
CA THR A 408 -11.09 25.27 -49.91
C THR A 408 -10.40 24.43 -48.80
N PRO A 409 -11.15 23.65 -47.99
CA PRO A 409 -10.67 22.95 -46.77
C PRO A 409 -9.57 21.88 -46.92
N ALA A 410 -8.98 21.72 -48.10
CA ALA A 410 -8.27 20.48 -48.44
C ALA A 410 -6.91 20.31 -47.72
N ASP A 411 -6.30 21.38 -47.21
CA ASP A 411 -4.92 21.33 -46.70
C ASP A 411 -4.70 22.13 -45.39
N ASP A 412 -5.76 22.54 -44.68
CA ASP A 412 -5.61 23.25 -43.40
C ASP A 412 -5.10 22.29 -42.30
N PHE A 413 -4.08 22.73 -41.56
CA PHE A 413 -3.55 21.96 -40.44
C PHE A 413 -3.31 22.80 -39.19
N GLY A 414 -3.43 22.15 -38.05
CA GLY A 414 -3.07 22.68 -36.74
C GLY A 414 -1.81 22.00 -36.23
N LEU A 415 -0.92 22.77 -35.63
CA LEU A 415 0.28 22.26 -34.98
C LEU A 415 0.20 22.49 -33.48
N LEU A 416 0.56 21.45 -32.74
CA LEU A 416 0.82 21.51 -31.30
C LEU A 416 2.27 21.11 -31.07
N ASP A 417 3.08 22.09 -30.66
CA ASP A 417 4.50 21.89 -30.35
C ASP A 417 4.64 21.49 -28.88
N LEU A 418 5.20 20.30 -28.65
CA LEU A 418 5.30 19.71 -27.32
C LEU A 418 6.76 19.41 -27.03
N ASN A 419 7.30 20.02 -25.98
CA ASN A 419 8.59 19.58 -25.45
C ASN A 419 8.31 18.53 -24.39
N VAL A 420 8.53 17.27 -24.76
CA VAL A 420 8.33 16.16 -23.84
C VAL A 420 9.62 15.41 -23.64
N GLU A 421 9.93 15.29 -22.36
CA GLU A 421 11.04 14.53 -21.85
C GLU A 421 10.66 13.04 -21.88
N ILE A 422 11.11 12.31 -22.91
CA ILE A 422 11.03 10.84 -22.96
C ILE A 422 12.45 10.27 -22.78
N PRO A 423 12.68 9.34 -21.85
CA PRO A 423 14.03 8.89 -21.56
C PRO A 423 14.54 7.98 -22.69
N VAL A 424 15.61 8.41 -23.37
CA VAL A 424 16.20 7.73 -24.55
C VAL A 424 16.93 6.43 -24.15
N GLU A 425 17.36 6.34 -22.90
CA GLU A 425 17.93 5.15 -22.25
C GLU A 425 16.94 4.53 -21.25
N SER A 426 15.63 4.78 -21.40
CA SER A 426 14.69 4.08 -20.54
C SER A 426 14.74 2.60 -20.87
N ASN A 427 15.02 1.80 -19.84
CA ASN A 427 14.55 0.42 -19.70
C ASN A 427 13.00 0.34 -19.72
N PHE A 428 12.33 1.30 -20.37
CA PHE A 428 10.89 1.36 -20.49
C PHE A 428 10.47 0.64 -21.76
N ILE A 429 9.58 -0.33 -21.61
CA ILE A 429 8.98 -1.06 -22.72
C ILE A 429 7.48 -1.01 -22.51
N GLY A 430 6.74 -0.40 -23.45
CA GLY A 430 5.32 -0.21 -23.25
C GLY A 430 4.65 0.66 -24.28
N THR A 431 3.56 1.30 -23.86
CA THR A 431 2.72 2.14 -24.69
C THR A 431 2.66 3.56 -24.14
N GLY A 432 2.90 4.53 -25.02
CA GLY A 432 2.64 5.94 -24.77
C GLY A 432 1.25 6.33 -25.27
N TYR A 433 0.59 7.16 -24.48
CA TYR A 433 -0.73 7.72 -24.74
C TYR A 433 -0.65 9.22 -24.58
N PHE A 434 -0.97 9.95 -25.64
CA PHE A 434 -1.00 11.41 -25.64
C PHE A 434 -2.44 11.89 -25.66
N TYR A 435 -2.77 12.75 -24.70
CA TYR A 435 -4.10 13.31 -24.53
C TYR A 435 -4.04 14.83 -24.54
N TYR A 436 -5.13 15.46 -24.96
CA TYR A 436 -5.43 16.86 -24.64
C TYR A 436 -6.75 16.96 -23.89
N ASP A 437 -6.91 18.04 -23.13
CA ASP A 437 -8.18 18.38 -22.50
C ASP A 437 -8.89 19.45 -23.34
N GLY A 438 -10.12 19.16 -23.78
CA GLY A 438 -10.95 20.11 -24.52
C GLY A 438 -11.51 21.21 -23.61
N SER A 439 -12.14 22.22 -24.21
CA SER A 439 -12.73 23.38 -23.50
C SER A 439 -13.80 23.02 -22.45
N ASN A 440 -14.31 21.79 -22.47
CA ASN A 440 -15.26 21.23 -21.52
C ASN A 440 -14.61 20.32 -20.46
N GLU A 441 -13.28 20.37 -20.31
CA GLU A 441 -12.46 19.53 -19.43
C GLU A 441 -12.49 18.01 -19.75
N LYS A 442 -13.04 17.65 -20.91
CA LYS A 442 -13.03 16.29 -21.41
C LYS A 442 -11.63 15.96 -21.93
N ARG A 443 -11.05 14.89 -21.40
CA ARG A 443 -9.80 14.32 -21.88
C ARG A 443 -10.05 13.48 -23.12
N VAL A 444 -9.31 13.78 -24.18
CA VAL A 444 -9.42 13.12 -25.48
C VAL A 444 -8.08 12.50 -25.82
N LEU A 445 -8.07 11.21 -26.13
CA LEU A 445 -6.90 10.53 -26.66
C LEU A 445 -6.64 11.07 -28.06
N PHE A 446 -5.44 11.60 -28.27
CA PHE A 446 -5.01 12.13 -29.55
C PHE A 446 -4.06 11.18 -30.27
N ALA A 447 -3.18 10.51 -29.52
CA ALA A 447 -2.25 9.56 -30.12
C ALA A 447 -1.88 8.42 -29.17
N GLN A 448 -1.56 7.27 -29.74
CA GLN A 448 -1.03 6.10 -29.05
C GLN A 448 0.17 5.55 -29.82
N PHE A 449 1.23 5.16 -29.13
CA PHE A 449 2.48 4.69 -29.75
C PHE A 449 3.24 3.71 -28.83
N THR A 450 4.16 2.94 -29.41
CA THR A 450 4.99 1.97 -28.67
C THR A 450 6.35 2.58 -28.31
N ILE A 451 6.91 2.16 -27.16
CA ILE A 451 8.24 2.55 -26.68
C ILE A 451 9.10 1.29 -26.47
N PRO A 452 10.39 1.28 -26.88
CA PRO A 452 11.13 2.39 -27.50
C PRO A 452 10.69 2.68 -28.94
N ARG A 453 10.77 3.94 -29.35
CA ARG A 453 10.43 4.39 -30.70
C ARG A 453 11.72 4.60 -31.52
N SER A 454 11.73 4.14 -32.77
CA SER A 454 12.88 4.33 -33.68
C SER A 454 12.85 5.65 -34.44
N ASP A 455 11.69 6.29 -34.59
CA ASP A 455 11.47 7.38 -35.54
C ASP A 455 10.57 8.51 -34.99
N ASN A 456 10.79 9.74 -35.50
CA ASN A 456 9.93 10.90 -35.26
C ASN A 456 8.68 10.85 -36.15
N GLU A 457 7.74 9.98 -35.83
CA GLU A 457 6.48 9.87 -36.56
C GLU A 457 5.52 11.01 -36.19
N PHE A 458 4.93 11.62 -37.22
CA PHE A 458 3.82 12.56 -37.09
C PHE A 458 2.54 11.78 -36.79
N PHE A 459 1.81 12.22 -35.77
CA PHE A 459 0.46 11.73 -35.51
C PHE A 459 -0.53 12.60 -36.26
N ASN A 460 -1.37 11.98 -37.10
CA ASN A 460 -2.45 12.63 -37.81
C ASN A 460 -3.79 12.19 -37.21
N ASP A 461 -4.59 13.14 -36.73
CA ASP A 461 -5.97 12.89 -36.31
C ASP A 461 -6.88 14.06 -36.71
N ILE A 462 -8.18 13.80 -36.84
CA ILE A 462 -9.20 14.80 -37.16
C ILE A 462 -9.72 15.39 -35.84
N ILE A 463 -9.36 16.64 -35.57
CA ILE A 463 -9.86 17.36 -34.39
C ILE A 463 -10.91 18.40 -34.79
N ASN A 464 -11.96 18.54 -33.98
CA ASN A 464 -12.86 19.68 -34.06
C ASN A 464 -12.19 20.93 -33.45
N PRO A 465 -11.79 21.94 -34.24
CA PRO A 465 -11.05 23.09 -33.71
C PRO A 465 -11.83 23.92 -32.70
N ALA A 466 -13.17 23.88 -32.75
CA ALA A 466 -14.03 24.63 -31.85
C ALA A 466 -13.97 24.12 -30.39
N GLU A 467 -13.43 22.91 -30.17
CA GLU A 467 -13.34 22.27 -28.86
C GLU A 467 -11.94 22.35 -28.25
N ILE A 468 -10.98 22.95 -28.96
CA ILE A 468 -9.58 23.07 -28.54
C ILE A 468 -9.37 24.41 -27.80
N PRO A 469 -9.05 24.40 -26.49
CA PRO A 469 -8.68 25.61 -25.77
C PRO A 469 -7.29 26.10 -26.21
N ASN A 470 -7.00 27.40 -26.10
CA ASN A 470 -5.64 27.92 -26.32
C ASN A 470 -5.23 28.82 -25.13
N PRO A 471 -4.22 28.45 -24.34
CA PRO A 471 -3.35 27.27 -24.49
C PRO A 471 -4.07 25.94 -24.27
N VAL A 472 -3.56 24.87 -24.91
CA VAL A 472 -4.10 23.50 -24.83
C VAL A 472 -3.46 22.76 -23.65
N PRO A 473 -4.24 22.32 -22.64
CA PRO A 473 -3.74 21.38 -21.65
C PRO A 473 -3.52 20.01 -22.28
N TRP A 474 -2.34 19.44 -22.08
CA TRP A 474 -1.96 18.13 -22.60
C TRP A 474 -1.41 17.23 -21.50
N ASN A 475 -1.52 15.92 -21.74
CA ASN A 475 -1.05 14.89 -20.83
C ASN A 475 -0.41 13.76 -21.65
N LEU A 476 0.87 13.47 -21.40
CA LEU A 476 1.51 12.25 -21.85
C LEU A 476 1.49 11.24 -20.72
N VAL A 477 1.07 10.01 -21.02
CA VAL A 477 1.06 8.88 -20.10
C VAL A 477 1.76 7.71 -20.78
N LEU A 478 2.81 7.18 -20.15
CA LEU A 478 3.50 5.97 -20.57
C LEU A 478 3.12 4.87 -19.59
N GLU A 479 2.57 3.76 -20.08
CA GLU A 479 2.27 2.57 -19.29
C GLU A 479 3.02 1.36 -19.86
N GLY A 480 3.72 0.63 -18.99
CA GLY A 480 4.51 -0.51 -19.42
C GLY A 480 5.44 -1.01 -18.34
N GLN A 481 6.52 -1.65 -18.76
CA GLN A 481 7.56 -2.17 -17.88
C GLN A 481 8.67 -1.14 -17.73
N ALA A 482 9.13 -0.83 -16.51
CA ALA A 482 10.23 0.12 -16.32
C ALA A 482 11.01 -0.07 -15.02
N GLY A 483 12.31 0.26 -15.05
CA GLY A 483 13.19 0.35 -13.88
C GLY A 483 14.66 0.43 -14.29
N PRO A 484 15.53 1.09 -13.51
CA PRO A 484 16.97 1.15 -13.82
C PRO A 484 17.65 -0.24 -13.75
N GLY A 485 17.02 -1.22 -13.09
CA GLY A 485 17.40 -2.62 -13.12
C GLY A 485 16.20 -3.52 -13.48
N ALA A 486 15.70 -4.30 -12.54
CA ALA A 486 14.51 -5.12 -12.71
C ALA A 486 13.29 -4.24 -13.05
N LEU A 487 12.55 -4.70 -14.06
CA LEU A 487 11.40 -3.96 -14.56
C LEU A 487 10.19 -4.22 -13.68
N GLU A 488 9.60 -3.15 -13.15
CA GLU A 488 8.25 -3.23 -12.62
C GLU A 488 7.29 -3.57 -13.77
N PRO A 489 6.41 -4.58 -13.61
CA PRO A 489 5.52 -5.02 -14.68
C PRO A 489 4.56 -3.95 -15.21
N ARG A 490 4.21 -2.97 -14.36
CA ARG A 490 3.25 -1.90 -14.65
C ARG A 490 3.70 -0.56 -14.07
N ALA A 491 4.81 -0.05 -14.57
CA ALA A 491 5.26 1.30 -14.34
C ALA A 491 4.42 2.30 -15.14
N ILE A 492 4.18 3.48 -14.55
CA ILE A 492 3.46 4.58 -15.17
C ILE A 492 4.30 5.84 -15.04
N ILE A 493 4.67 6.43 -16.17
CA ILE A 493 5.37 7.72 -16.25
C ILE A 493 4.40 8.71 -16.89
N SER A 494 4.28 9.91 -16.33
CA SER A 494 3.43 10.92 -16.92
C SER A 494 4.04 12.31 -16.87
N LYS A 495 3.60 13.14 -17.81
CA LYS A 495 3.89 14.56 -17.86
C LYS A 495 2.66 15.31 -18.32
N THR A 496 2.41 16.46 -17.70
CA THR A 496 1.34 17.36 -18.08
C THR A 496 1.93 18.72 -18.42
N GLY A 497 1.25 19.47 -19.27
CA GLY A 497 1.66 20.82 -19.60
C GLY A 497 0.61 21.60 -20.35
N LEU A 498 1.01 22.80 -20.76
CA LEU A 498 0.27 23.65 -21.67
C LEU A 498 1.08 23.76 -22.96
N ALA A 499 0.40 23.76 -24.11
CA ALA A 499 1.03 23.98 -25.39
C ALA A 499 0.19 24.96 -26.23
N GLU A 500 0.86 25.76 -27.05
CA GLU A 500 0.19 26.70 -27.94
C GLU A 500 -0.33 25.95 -29.17
N TRP A 501 -1.57 26.27 -29.54
CA TRP A 501 -2.15 25.76 -30.77
C TRP A 501 -1.97 26.77 -31.90
N HIS A 502 -1.24 26.36 -32.95
CA HIS A 502 -1.00 27.19 -34.13
C HIS A 502 -1.83 26.69 -35.31
N TYR A 503 -2.54 27.61 -35.97
CA TYR A 503 -3.23 27.33 -37.24
C TYR A 503 -2.37 27.78 -38.41
N ALA A 504 -2.20 26.91 -39.40
CA ALA A 504 -1.59 27.25 -40.68
C ALA A 504 -2.59 26.98 -41.81
N CYS A 505 -2.94 28.03 -42.55
CA CYS A 505 -3.70 27.90 -43.79
C CYS A 505 -2.70 27.68 -44.94
N VAL A 506 -2.85 26.60 -45.69
CA VAL A 506 -2.08 26.38 -46.92
C VAL A 506 -2.84 27.08 -48.06
N HIS A 507 -2.19 28.05 -48.70
CA HIS A 507 -2.75 28.84 -49.81
C HIS A 507 -2.33 28.31 -51.18
#